data_AF-A0A524BHJ6-F1
#
_entry.id   AF-A0A524BHJ6-F1
#
_cell.length_a   1.000
_cell.length_b   1.000
_cell.length_c   1.000
_cell.angle_alpha   90.00
_cell.angle_beta   90.00
_cell.angle_gamma   90.00
#
_symmetry.space_group_name_H-M   'P 1'
#
loop_
_entity.id
_entity.type
_entity.pdbx_description
1 polymer ?
#
loop_
_entity_poly.entity_id
_entity_poly.type
_entity_poly.pdbx_seq_one_letter_code
_entity_poly.pdbx_strand_id
1 'polypeptide(L)' 'MLLCIFGVGLAAFSLMLDFEAIKQGIAMGLPERESWRMSFGLLVTLVWLYLEFLRLFALIAAGRE' A
#
# COMPACT_ATOMS: atom_id res chain seq x y z
N MET A 1 -9.18 17.49 1.90
CA MET A 1 -8.99 17.11 0.47
C MET A 1 -7.53 16.87 0.13
N LEU A 2 -6.64 17.87 0.29
CA LEU A 2 -5.20 17.72 -0.01
C LEU A 2 -4.50 16.60 0.78
N LEU A 3 -4.79 16.47 2.09
CA LEU A 3 -4.19 15.44 2.95
C LEU A 3 -4.59 14.01 2.55
N CYS A 4 -5.83 13.80 2.09
CA CYS A 4 -6.32 12.48 1.65
C CYS A 4 -5.70 12.06 0.32
N ILE A 5 -5.59 12.99 -0.63
CA ILE A 5 -4.96 12.72 -1.93
C ILE A 5 -3.47 12.39 -1.73
N PHE A 6 -2.79 13.12 -0.84
CA PHE A 6 -1.41 12.85 -0.48
C PHE A 6 -1.26 11.49 0.23
N GLY A 7 -2.20 11.14 1.11
CA GLY A 7 -2.24 9.84 1.80
C GLY A 7 -2.39 8.66 0.82
N VAL A 8 -3.31 8.75 -0.15
CA VAL A 8 -3.48 7.73 -1.19
C VAL A 8 -2.24 7.62 -2.07
N GLY A 9 -1.64 8.75 -2.47
CA GLY A 9 -0.40 8.76 -3.26
C GLY A 9 0.77 8.13 -2.52
N LEU A 10 0.93 8.43 -1.23
CA LEU A 10 1.97 7.85 -0.38
C LEU A 10 1.77 6.35 -0.17
N ALA A 11 0.54 5.91 0.07
CA ALA A 11 0.22 4.49 0.23
C ALA A 11 0.47 3.70 -1.07
N ALA A 12 0.12 4.27 -2.23
CA ALA A 12 0.39 3.65 -3.52
C ALA A 12 1.91 3.55 -3.81
N PHE A 13 2.67 4.60 -3.47
CA PHE A 13 4.12 4.58 -3.59
C PHE A 13 4.76 3.55 -2.65
N SER A 14 4.28 3.44 -1.40
CA SER A 14 4.72 2.41 -0.47
C SER A 14 4.48 1.01 -1.04
N LEU A 15 3.31 0.76 -1.64
CA LEU A 15 2.98 -0.54 -2.23
C LEU A 15 3.93 -0.88 -3.39
N MET A 16 4.28 0.12 -4.20
CA MET A 16 5.24 -0.05 -5.29
C MET A 16 6.64 -0.39 -4.76
N LEU A 17 7.09 0.28 -3.69
CA LEU A 17 8.37 -0.03 -3.03
C LEU A 17 8.38 -1.44 -2.43
N ASP A 18 7.30 -1.86 -1.78
CA ASP A 18 7.15 -3.22 -1.25
C ASP A 18 7.30 -4.26 -2.37
N PHE A 19 6.63 -4.05 -3.52
CA PHE A 19 6.78 -4.93 -4.69
C PHE A 19 8.21 -4.96 -5.24
N GLU A 20 8.90 -3.82 -5.28
CA GLU A 20 10.29 -3.74 -5.76
C GLU A 20 11.24 -4.49 -4.82
N ALA A 21 11.05 -4.33 -3.51
CA ALA A 21 11.83 -5.03 -2.48
C ALA A 21 11.67 -6.55 -2.58
N ILE A 22 10.46 -7.03 -2.87
CA ILE A 22 10.19 -8.46 -3.07
C ILE A 22 10.88 -8.98 -4.34
N LYS A 23 10.78 -8.26 -5.46
CA LYS A 23 11.45 -8.64 -6.71
C LYS A 23 12.97 -8.72 -6.53
N GLN A 24 13.56 -7.71 -5.88
CA GLN A 24 14.99 -7.71 -5.55
C GLN A 24 15.35 -8.88 -4.64
N GLY A 25 14.53 -9.17 -3.64
CA GLY A 25 14.77 -10.28 -2.73
C GLY A 25 14.78 -11.64 -3.43
N ILE A 26 13.82 -11.87 -4.34
CA ILE A 26 13.77 -13.08 -5.17
C ILE A 26 15.00 -13.14 -6.09
N ALA A 27 15.41 -12.02 -6.71
CA ALA A 27 16.58 -11.96 -7.59
C ALA A 27 17.90 -12.25 -6.86
N MET A 28 17.99 -11.91 -5.57
CA MET A 28 19.15 -12.24 -4.72
C MET A 28 19.11 -13.67 -4.16
N GLY A 29 18.08 -14.46 -4.51
CA GLY A 29 17.94 -15.83 -4.04
C GLY A 29 17.55 -15.94 -2.57
N LEU A 30 16.76 -14.97 -2.05
CA LEU A 30 16.30 -15.06 -0.66
C LEU A 30 15.56 -16.37 -0.39
N PRO A 31 15.72 -16.97 0.81
CA PRO A 31 15.06 -18.21 1.17
C PRO A 31 13.53 -18.08 1.09
N GLU A 32 12.83 -19.12 0.61
CA GLU A 32 11.36 -19.17 0.59
C GLU A 32 10.73 -18.91 1.96
N ARG A 33 11.44 -19.20 3.05
CA ARG A 33 10.98 -18.88 4.42
C ARG A 33 10.78 -17.39 4.67
N GLU A 34 11.32 -16.50 3.84
CA GLU A 34 11.15 -15.05 3.98
C GLU A 34 9.98 -14.51 3.16
N SER A 35 9.43 -15.33 2.25
CA SER A 35 8.28 -14.97 1.41
C SER A 35 7.03 -14.65 2.23
N TRP A 36 6.79 -15.34 3.36
CA TRP A 36 5.62 -15.06 4.21
C TRP A 36 5.72 -13.69 4.89
N ARG A 37 6.92 -13.33 5.38
CA ARG A 37 7.16 -12.04 6.05
C ARG A 37 7.05 -10.88 5.05
N MET A 38 7.58 -11.08 3.85
CA MET A 38 7.47 -10.11 2.76
C MET A 38 6.02 -9.94 2.28
N SER A 39 5.30 -11.05 2.11
CA SER A 39 3.88 -11.03 1.73
C SER A 39 3.01 -10.36 2.80
N PHE A 40 3.36 -10.50 4.09
CA PHE A 40 2.67 -9.82 5.17
C PHE A 40 2.83 -8.30 5.09
N GLY A 41 4.05 -7.80 4.85
CA GLY A 41 4.28 -6.36 4.64
C GLY A 41 3.45 -5.81 3.48
N LEU A 42 3.42 -6.54 2.37
CA LEU A 42 2.63 -6.17 1.20
C LEU A 42 1.12 -6.14 1.50
N LEU A 43 0.60 -7.10 2.27
CA LEU A 43 -0.80 -7.10 2.73
C LEU A 43 -1.12 -5.91 3.63
N VAL A 44 -0.23 -5.54 4.55
CA VAL A 44 -0.42 -4.37 5.42
C VAL A 44 -0.51 -3.10 4.58
N THR A 45 0.38 -2.92 3.61
CA THR A 45 0.35 -1.77 2.70
C THR A 45 -0.91 -1.74 1.84
N LEU A 46 -1.39 -2.91 1.39
CA LEU A 46 -2.66 -3.02 0.67
C LEU A 46 -3.87 -2.60 1.52
N VAL A 47 -3.95 -3.07 2.77
CA VAL A 47 -5.02 -2.68 3.70
C VAL A 47 -4.95 -1.19 4.02
N TRP A 48 -3.75 -0.63 4.19
CA TRP A 48 -3.60 0.80 4.41
C TRP A 48 -4.08 1.61 3.20
N LEU A 49 -3.69 1.22 1.98
CA LEU A 49 -4.18 1.85 0.75
C LEU A 49 -5.71 1.79 0.66
N TYR A 50 -6.31 0.66 1.03
CA TYR A 50 -7.77 0.51 1.08
C TYR A 50 -8.43 1.50 2.04
N LEU A 51 -7.87 1.70 3.24
CA LEU A 51 -8.39 2.66 4.21
C LEU A 51 -8.31 4.11 3.71
N GLU A 52 -7.23 4.49 3.02
CA GLU A 52 -7.13 5.83 2.43
C GLU A 52 -8.09 6.03 1.25
N PHE A 53 -8.36 4.99 0.45
CA PHE A 53 -9.44 5.02 -0.54
C PHE A 53 -10.82 5.21 0.10
N LEU A 54 -11.13 4.46 1.17
CA LEU A 54 -12.38 4.65 1.91
C LEU A 54 -12.52 6.08 2.44
N ARG A 55 -11.43 6.65 2.94
CA ARG A 55 -11.40 8.04 3.44
C ARG A 55 -11.62 9.06 2.33
N LEU A 56 -11.02 8.83 1.16
CA LEU A 56 -11.22 9.64 -0.04
C LEU A 56 -12.69 9.59 -0.50
N PHE A 57 -13.27 8.39 -0.59
CA PHE A 57 -14.66 8.23 -0.97
C PHE A 57 -15.62 8.83 0.06
N ALA A 58 -15.35 8.71 1.35
CA ALA A 58 -16.13 9.35 2.40
C ALA A 58 -16.12 10.88 2.28
N LEU A 59 -14.97 11.49 1.96
CA LEU A 59 -14.88 12.93 1.73
C LEU A 59 -15.67 13.37 0.49
N ILE A 60 -15.57 12.62 -0.61
CA ILE A 60 -16.33 12.90 -1.83
C ILE A 60 -17.84 12.74 -1.59
N ALA A 61 -18.25 11.73 -0.82
CA ALA A 61 -19.64 11.51 -0.45
C ALA A 61 -20.18 12.60 0.48
N ALA A 62 -19.38 13.05 1.45
CA ALA A 62 -19.76 14.10 2.40
C ALA A 62 -19.91 15.49 1.75
N GLY A 63 -19.22 15.76 0.63
CA GLY A 63 -19.38 17.01 -0.13
C GLY A 63 -20.63 17.08 -1.01
N ARG A 64 -21.56 16.11 -0.90
CA ARG A 64 -22.82 16.06 -1.67
C ARG A 64 -24.03 16.63 -0.91
N GLU A 65 -23.84 17.26 0.25
CA GLU A 65 -24.90 17.90 1.05
C GLU A 65 -24.78 19.43 1.06
#